data_AF-A0A0W1R720-F1
#
_entry.id   AF-A0A0W1R720-F1
#
_cell.length_a   1.000
_cell.length_b   1.000
_cell.length_c   1.000
_cell.angle_alpha   90.00
_cell.angle_beta   90.00
_cell.angle_gamma   90.00
#
_symmetry.space_group_name_H-M   'P 1'
#
loop_
_entity.id
_entity.type
_entity.pdbx_description
1 polymer ?
#
loop_
_entity_poly.entity_id
_entity_poly.type
_entity_poly.pdbx_seq_one_letter_code
_entity_poly.pdbx_strand_id
1 'polypeptide(L)' 'MSVSGVCQVCESAEASQTCPNCGAMVCSEHYDRELSICVRCASAARQSDDQTSEIDQSDVMR' A
#
# COMPACT_ATOMS: atom_id res chain seq x y z
N MET A 1 16.12 18.68 -13.96
CA MET A 1 16.85 17.69 -13.13
C MET A 1 15.89 16.54 -12.87
N SER A 2 16.17 15.37 -13.43
CA SER A 2 15.31 14.18 -13.29
C SER A 2 15.77 13.43 -12.05
N VAL A 3 14.97 13.46 -10.98
CA VAL A 3 15.26 12.66 -9.79
C VAL A 3 15.02 11.20 -10.14
N SER A 4 16.09 10.45 -10.41
CA SER A 4 16.04 9.00 -10.34
C SER A 4 15.74 8.67 -8.87
N GLY A 5 14.48 8.37 -8.57
CA GLY A 5 13.98 8.34 -7.21
C GLY A 5 14.58 7.18 -6.43
N VAL A 6 15.17 7.48 -5.27
CA VAL A 6 15.38 6.45 -4.24
C VAL A 6 14.02 5.87 -3.81
N CYS A 7 14.05 4.67 -3.25
CA CYS A 7 12.87 4.05 -2.67
C CYS A 7 12.25 5.00 -1.65
N GLN A 8 11.01 5.42 -1.88
CA GLN A 8 10.30 6.35 -1.00
C GLN A 8 9.84 5.71 0.33
N VAL A 9 10.22 4.44 0.57
CA VAL A 9 9.90 3.70 1.80
C VAL A 9 11.11 3.65 2.74
N CYS A 10 12.28 3.25 2.24
CA CYS A 10 13.51 3.20 3.04
C CYS A 10 14.48 4.36 2.79
N GLU A 11 14.26 5.14 1.73
CA GLU A 11 15.05 6.30 1.33
C GLU A 11 16.55 6.03 1.15
N SER A 12 16.92 4.76 1.03
CA SER A 12 18.31 4.29 1.04
C SER A 12 18.69 3.53 -0.22
N ALA A 13 17.79 2.67 -0.72
CA ALA A 13 18.00 1.90 -1.94
C ALA A 13 17.44 2.62 -3.17
N GLU A 14 18.01 2.39 -4.36
CA GLU A 14 17.41 2.87 -5.61
C GLU A 14 16.05 2.19 -5.85
N ALA A 15 15.08 2.98 -6.31
CA ALA A 15 13.80 2.41 -6.70
C ALA A 15 13.93 1.66 -8.03
N SER A 16 13.35 0.46 -8.08
CA SER A 16 13.31 -0.36 -9.29
C SER A 16 11.88 -0.62 -9.78
N GLN A 17 10.88 -0.37 -8.92
CA GLN A 17 9.47 -0.64 -9.18
C GLN A 17 8.63 0.56 -8.80
N THR A 18 7.52 0.77 -9.50
CA THR A 18 6.56 1.84 -9.19
C THR A 18 5.25 1.22 -8.74
N CYS A 19 4.75 1.63 -7.58
CA CYS A 19 3.48 1.17 -7.06
C CYS A 19 2.32 1.71 -7.91
N PRO A 20 1.49 0.85 -8.54
CA PRO A 20 0.36 1.32 -9.35
C PRO A 20 -0.77 1.92 -8.50
N ASN A 21 -0.83 1.61 -7.18
CA ASN A 21 -1.88 2.11 -6.30
C ASN A 21 -1.64 3.56 -5.83
N CYS A 22 -0.41 3.91 -5.47
CA CYS A 22 -0.07 5.23 -4.92
C CYS A 22 0.94 6.03 -5.77
N GLY A 23 1.50 5.44 -6.82
CA GLY A 23 2.52 6.07 -7.67
C GLY A 23 3.92 6.14 -7.06
N ALA A 24 4.13 5.58 -5.87
CA ALA A 24 5.43 5.64 -5.18
C ALA A 24 6.48 4.73 -5.84
N MET A 25 7.70 5.23 -5.98
CA MET A 25 8.85 4.46 -6.45
C MET A 25 9.49 3.69 -5.28
N VAL A 26 9.63 2.37 -5.40
CA VAL A 26 10.10 1.47 -4.35
C VAL A 26 11.14 0.46 -4.86
N CYS A 27 12.03 -0.01 -3.98
CA CYS A 27 12.94 -1.09 -4.28
C CYS A 27 12.21 -2.45 -4.20
N SER A 28 12.82 -3.50 -4.76
CA SER A 28 12.25 -4.86 -4.78
C SER A 28 11.96 -5.44 -3.39
N GLU A 29 12.65 -4.97 -2.36
CA GLU A 29 12.42 -5.38 -0.96
C GLU A 29 11.12 -4.80 -0.38
N HIS A 30 10.75 -3.58 -0.81
CA HIS A 30 9.53 -2.89 -0.38
C HIS A 30 8.39 -3.00 -1.41
N TYR A 31 8.57 -3.84 -2.43
CA TYR A 31 7.56 -4.16 -3.42
C TYR A 31 6.96 -5.54 -3.09
N ASP A 32 5.68 -5.54 -2.76
CA ASP A 32 4.90 -6.75 -2.52
C ASP A 32 4.57 -7.40 -3.86
N ARG A 33 5.13 -8.58 -4.13
CA ARG A 33 4.91 -9.31 -5.38
C ARG A 33 3.57 -10.03 -5.44
N GLU A 34 2.98 -10.35 -4.28
CA GLU A 34 1.69 -11.06 -4.23
C GLU A 34 0.58 -10.10 -4.63
N LEU A 35 0.60 -8.89 -4.06
CA LEU A 35 -0.39 -7.85 -4.35
C LEU A 35 0.05 -6.88 -5.47
N SER A 36 1.27 -7.00 -5.97
CA SER A 36 1.85 -6.14 -7.02
C SER A 36 1.79 -4.65 -6.67
N ILE A 37 2.00 -4.31 -5.39
CA ILE A 37 1.92 -2.95 -4.83
C ILE A 37 3.02 -2.76 -3.78
N CYS A 38 3.26 -1.53 -3.31
CA CYS A 38 4.22 -1.33 -2.22
C CYS A 38 3.69 -1.83 -0.87
N VAL A 39 4.61 -2.17 0.03
CA VAL A 39 4.29 -2.69 1.37
C VAL A 39 3.37 -1.77 2.19
N ARG A 40 3.37 -0.45 1.96
CA ARG A 40 2.43 0.49 2.61
C ARG A 40 1.00 0.26 2.15
N CYS A 41 0.78 0.11 0.85
CA CYS A 41 -0.55 -0.17 0.29
C CYS A 41 -1.00 -1.59 0.63
N ALA A 42 -0.09 -2.58 0.56
CA ALA A 42 -0.36 -3.94 1.03
C ALA A 42 -0.80 -3.96 2.49
N SER A 43 -0.16 -3.12 3.33
CA SER A 43 -0.55 -2.96 4.73
C SER A 43 -1.94 -2.40 4.93
N ALA A 44 -2.37 -1.46 4.09
CA ALA A 44 -3.73 -0.94 4.16
C ALA A 44 -4.76 -1.95 3.64
N ALA A 45 -4.47 -2.63 2.53
CA ALA A 45 -5.37 -3.63 1.94
C ALA A 45 -5.71 -4.75 2.95
N ARG A 46 -4.70 -5.33 3.62
CA ARG A 46 -4.91 -6.37 4.62
C ARG A 46 -5.70 -5.91 5.87
N GLN A 47 -5.73 -4.61 6.15
CA GLN A 47 -6.52 -4.05 7.26
C GLN A 47 -7.99 -3.82 6.87
N SER A 48 -8.27 -3.66 5.57
CA SER A 48 -9.63 -3.49 5.06
C SER A 48 -10.41 -4.79 5.00
N ASP A 49 -9.73 -5.92 4.73
CA ASP A 49 -10.36 -7.26 4.72
C ASP A 49 -10.87 -7.70 6.11
N ASP A 50 -10.31 -7.15 7.19
CA ASP A 50 -10.72 -7.46 8.57
C ASP A 50 -11.99 -6.69 9.02
N GLN A 51 -12.33 -5.59 8.34
CA GLN A 51 -13.46 -4.71 8.68
C GLN A 51 -14.72 -5.00 7.85
N THR A 52 -15.16 -6.26 7.78
CA THR A 52 -16.51 -6.58 7.26
C THR A 52 -17.40 -7.29 8.29
N SER A 53 -16.91 -7.48 9.51
CA SER A 53 -17.75 -7.95 10.60
C SER A 53 -18.26 -6.74 11.38
N GLU A 54 -19.59 -6.60 11.46
CA GLU A 54 -20.28 -5.82 12.50
C GLU A 54 -20.45 -4.30 12.28
N ILE A 55 -21.01 -3.89 11.13
CA ILE A 55 -21.96 -2.77 11.18
C ILE A 55 -23.28 -3.35 11.70
N ASP A 56 -23.38 -3.38 13.03
CA ASP A 56 -24.55 -3.80 13.79
C ASP A 56 -25.76 -2.92 13.45
N GLN A 57 -26.88 -3.57 13.19
CA GLN A 57 -28.14 -3.04 12.66
C GLN A 57 -28.93 -2.26 13.72
N SER A 58 -28.32 -1.29 14.42
CA SER A 58 -29.06 -0.52 15.43
C SER A 58 -29.83 0.70 14.87
N ASP A 59 -29.73 1.02 13.57
CA ASP A 59 -30.42 2.17 12.96
C ASP A 59 -31.77 1.82 12.27
N VAL A 60 -32.28 0.58 12.43
CA VAL A 60 -33.56 0.13 11.84
C VAL A 60 -34.80 0.56 12.66
N MET A 61 -34.66 1.37 13.72
CA MET A 61 -35.80 1.87 14.51
C MET A 61 -35.62 3.35 14.92
N ARG A 62 -35.80 4.27 13.97
CA ARG A 62 -36.47 5.55 14.26
C ARG A 62 -37.11 6.21 13.04
#